data_AF-A0A5A9YWU0-F1
#
_entry.id   AF-A0A5A9YWU0-F1
#
_cell.length_a   1.000
_cell.length_b   1.000
_cell.length_c   1.000
_cell.angle_alpha   90.00
_cell.angle_beta   90.00
_cell.angle_gamma   90.00
#
_symmetry.space_group_name_H-M   'P 1'
#
loop_
_entity.id
_entity.type
_entity.pdbx_description
1 polymer ?
#
loop_
_entity_poly.entity_id
_entity_poly.type
_entity_poly.pdbx_seq_one_letter_code
_entity_poly.pdbx_strand_id
1 'polypeptide(L)'
;MRVLVLGGTGVFGSRLARLLVRDGHQVTIAARNLTAARTLADRLGCEAVQMDRVGDLQALAAHEVLIDAAGPFHTYVTDPYRLPRAAIAAGLHYFDLSDNANFCTGIAMLDAEASAAGLCVISGLSSIPALSSAAVRALTGTSRPRVIDSAILPGNRSPRGLSVMTSILSQVGRPMQVWRGGAWIRTTGWGWSERKNYVLPGGLIRQGWQIDVPDLALFPAHFGADTVLFRAGLELGVMRYGLAAFSLVRRWVPIPVNRPIVRTFKLAADLLAPFGSGRGGMSVMVIVGYERRWWRLLVEDGDGPFIPAVAARALLRRAVLPVGAGPALETITLAEAEAAMADLSVTTERVIEPLVPIFRRVLGPAFNTLPEAIRRTCGFQNYRTAISLNPGQPFQ
;
A
#
# COMPACT_ATOMS: atom_id res chain seq x y z
N MET A 1 -20.39 15.36 -4.45
CA MET A 1 -19.36 15.84 -5.39
C MET A 1 -19.46 15.12 -6.72
N ARG A 2 -19.09 15.77 -7.81
CA ARG A 2 -18.89 15.22 -9.17
C ARG A 2 -17.47 14.67 -9.28
N VAL A 3 -17.34 13.35 -9.42
CA VAL A 3 -16.06 12.64 -9.37
C VAL A 3 -15.79 11.91 -10.69
N LEU A 4 -14.70 12.27 -11.35
CA LEU A 4 -14.20 11.55 -12.52
C LEU A 4 -13.20 10.47 -12.09
N VAL A 5 -13.46 9.20 -12.41
CA VAL A 5 -12.55 8.09 -12.10
C VAL A 5 -11.84 7.64 -13.38
N LEU A 6 -10.60 8.09 -13.58
CA LEU A 6 -9.75 7.68 -14.71
C LEU A 6 -9.17 6.29 -14.48
N GLY A 7 -9.25 5.44 -15.50
CA GLY A 7 -8.98 4.00 -15.31
C GLY A 7 -10.12 3.29 -14.58
N GLY A 8 -11.33 3.85 -14.61
CA GLY A 8 -12.49 3.37 -13.86
C GLY A 8 -12.99 1.97 -14.26
N THR A 9 -12.55 1.42 -15.40
CA THR A 9 -12.82 0.02 -15.78
C THR A 9 -11.75 -0.97 -15.29
N GLY A 10 -10.66 -0.48 -14.70
CA GLY A 10 -9.62 -1.29 -14.08
C GLY A 10 -10.09 -1.95 -12.79
N VAL A 11 -9.25 -2.84 -12.23
CA VAL A 11 -9.58 -3.57 -11.00
C VAL A 11 -9.93 -2.59 -9.87
N PHE A 12 -9.01 -1.70 -9.48
CA PHE A 12 -9.27 -0.78 -8.37
C PHE A 12 -10.23 0.35 -8.74
N GLY A 13 -10.09 0.94 -9.93
CA GLY A 13 -10.96 2.02 -10.40
C GLY A 13 -12.45 1.64 -10.39
N SER A 14 -12.79 0.42 -10.81
CA SER A 14 -14.19 -0.05 -10.81
C SER A 14 -14.76 -0.27 -9.41
N ARG A 15 -13.92 -0.72 -8.47
CA ARG A 15 -14.32 -0.87 -7.05
C ARG A 15 -14.52 0.50 -6.42
N LEU A 16 -13.60 1.43 -6.65
CA LEU A 16 -13.71 2.80 -6.18
C LEU A 16 -14.98 3.47 -6.72
N ALA A 17 -15.25 3.39 -8.03
CA ALA A 17 -16.48 3.93 -8.62
C ALA A 17 -17.74 3.36 -7.95
N ARG A 18 -17.79 2.04 -7.70
CA ARG A 18 -18.90 1.40 -6.99
C ARG A 18 -19.06 1.92 -5.55
N LEU A 19 -17.97 2.11 -4.81
CA LEU A 19 -18.05 2.65 -3.45
C LEU A 19 -18.53 4.10 -3.44
N LEU A 20 -18.05 4.93 -4.38
CA LEU A 20 -18.42 6.34 -4.46
C LEU A 20 -19.87 6.54 -4.90
N VAL A 21 -20.38 5.73 -5.82
CA VAL A 21 -21.81 5.73 -6.18
C VAL A 21 -22.67 5.35 -4.96
N ARG A 22 -22.27 4.33 -4.19
CA ARG A 22 -22.98 3.92 -2.96
C ARG A 22 -23.03 5.04 -1.92
N ASP A 23 -21.97 5.84 -1.83
CA ASP A 23 -21.89 6.99 -0.92
C ASP A 23 -22.58 8.26 -1.50
N GLY A 24 -23.26 8.16 -2.65
CA GLY A 24 -24.07 9.24 -3.23
C GLY A 24 -23.30 10.25 -4.07
N HIS A 25 -22.04 9.96 -4.45
CA HIS A 25 -21.29 10.82 -5.36
C HIS A 25 -21.79 10.68 -6.81
N GLN A 26 -21.74 11.78 -7.57
CA GLN A 26 -22.03 11.77 -9.01
C GLN A 26 -20.76 11.32 -9.74
N VAL A 27 -20.70 10.04 -10.13
CA VAL A 27 -19.49 9.44 -10.70
C VAL A 27 -19.54 9.44 -12.22
N THR A 28 -18.42 9.80 -12.85
CA THR A 28 -18.18 9.56 -14.28
C THR A 28 -17.01 8.58 -14.44
N ILE A 29 -17.22 7.49 -15.16
CA ILE A 29 -16.19 6.49 -15.45
C ILE A 29 -15.40 6.91 -16.69
N ALA A 30 -14.13 7.23 -16.52
CA ALA A 30 -13.21 7.55 -17.60
C ALA A 30 -12.33 6.35 -17.94
N ALA A 31 -12.35 5.92 -19.21
CA ALA A 31 -11.44 4.88 -19.70
C ALA A 31 -11.13 5.01 -21.20
N ARG A 32 -10.05 4.37 -21.63
CA ARG A 32 -9.65 4.32 -23.06
C ARG A 32 -10.67 3.63 -23.96
N ASN A 33 -11.35 2.60 -23.43
CA ASN A 33 -12.40 1.88 -24.14
C ASN A 33 -13.76 2.38 -23.67
N LEU A 34 -14.41 3.21 -24.50
CA LEU A 34 -15.70 3.82 -24.20
C LEU A 34 -16.80 2.78 -23.99
N THR A 35 -16.83 1.72 -24.79
CA THR A 35 -17.85 0.65 -24.67
C THR A 35 -17.75 0.01 -23.29
N ALA A 36 -16.55 -0.36 -22.84
CA ALA A 36 -16.34 -0.94 -21.51
C ALA A 36 -16.72 0.05 -20.39
N ALA A 37 -16.45 1.35 -20.57
CA ALA A 37 -16.85 2.39 -19.62
C ALA A 37 -18.38 2.49 -19.51
N ARG A 38 -19.08 2.60 -20.65
CA ARG A 38 -20.55 2.64 -20.73
C ARG A 38 -21.19 1.43 -20.07
N THR A 39 -20.74 0.22 -20.43
CA THR A 39 -21.30 -1.01 -19.81
C THR A 39 -21.14 -1.04 -18.29
N LEU A 40 -20.04 -0.52 -17.74
CA LEU A 40 -19.89 -0.42 -16.28
C LEU A 40 -20.75 0.71 -15.70
N ALA A 41 -20.81 1.85 -16.35
CA ALA A 41 -21.60 3.00 -15.93
C ALA A 41 -23.10 2.70 -15.89
N ASP A 42 -23.63 2.03 -16.92
CA ASP A 42 -25.03 1.56 -16.97
C ASP A 42 -25.36 0.66 -15.78
N ARG A 43 -24.46 -0.26 -15.42
CA ARG A 43 -24.63 -1.15 -14.25
C ARG A 43 -24.56 -0.43 -12.92
N LEU A 44 -23.85 0.69 -12.84
CA LEU A 44 -23.72 1.47 -11.61
C LEU A 44 -24.72 2.64 -11.57
N GLY A 45 -25.45 2.93 -12.65
CA GLY A 45 -26.33 4.08 -12.73
C GLY A 45 -25.57 5.41 -12.75
N CYS A 46 -24.45 5.47 -13.46
CA CYS A 46 -23.60 6.66 -13.53
C CYS A 46 -23.16 6.98 -14.97
N GLU A 47 -22.31 7.99 -15.16
CA GLU A 47 -21.89 8.43 -16.50
C GLU A 47 -20.59 7.76 -16.98
N ALA A 48 -20.34 7.80 -18.28
CA ALA A 48 -19.10 7.30 -18.89
C ALA A 48 -18.54 8.26 -19.93
N VAL A 49 -17.21 8.38 -19.96
CA VAL A 49 -16.49 9.17 -20.97
C VAL A 49 -15.26 8.41 -21.47
N GLN A 50 -14.93 8.63 -22.75
CA GLN A 50 -13.66 8.14 -23.30
C GLN A 50 -12.57 9.13 -22.94
N MET A 51 -11.53 8.67 -22.26
CA MET A 51 -10.41 9.52 -21.88
C MET A 51 -9.15 8.67 -21.70
N ASP A 52 -8.02 9.22 -22.12
CA ASP A 52 -6.69 8.68 -21.85
C ASP A 52 -5.85 9.74 -21.12
N ARG A 53 -5.05 9.31 -20.14
CA ARG A 53 -4.13 10.17 -19.38
C ARG A 53 -3.22 11.00 -20.30
N VAL A 54 -2.78 10.42 -21.41
CA VAL A 54 -1.85 11.06 -22.36
C VAL A 54 -2.55 11.82 -23.49
N GLY A 55 -3.87 11.68 -23.59
CA GLY A 55 -4.68 12.29 -24.64
C GLY A 55 -5.26 13.63 -24.23
N ASP A 56 -6.42 13.92 -24.84
CA ASP A 56 -7.23 15.08 -24.52
C ASP A 56 -7.81 14.99 -23.10
N LEU A 57 -7.75 16.12 -22.38
CA LEU A 57 -8.17 16.28 -21.00
C LEU A 57 -9.38 17.23 -20.85
N GLN A 58 -10.06 17.63 -21.93
CA GLN A 58 -11.25 18.50 -21.85
C GLN A 58 -12.35 17.96 -20.94
N ALA A 59 -12.45 16.62 -20.80
CA ALA A 59 -13.44 15.97 -19.96
C ALA A 59 -13.32 16.32 -18.45
N LEU A 60 -12.24 16.97 -18.01
CA LEU A 60 -12.05 17.41 -16.62
C LEU A 60 -13.02 18.53 -16.20
N ALA A 61 -13.40 19.43 -17.11
CA ALA A 61 -14.06 20.70 -16.77
C ALA A 61 -15.45 20.54 -16.09
N ALA A 62 -16.07 19.37 -16.17
CA ALA A 62 -17.39 19.11 -15.59
C ALA A 62 -17.36 18.58 -14.14
N HIS A 63 -16.17 18.34 -13.58
CA HIS A 63 -15.99 17.62 -12.31
C HIS A 63 -15.36 18.49 -11.22
N GLU A 64 -15.45 18.02 -9.99
CA GLU A 64 -14.83 18.66 -8.82
C GLU A 64 -13.60 17.88 -8.33
N VAL A 65 -13.59 16.57 -8.61
CA VAL A 65 -12.53 15.65 -8.19
C VAL A 65 -12.15 14.75 -9.35
N LEU A 66 -10.85 14.66 -9.63
CA LEU A 66 -10.27 13.62 -10.48
C LEU A 66 -9.61 12.57 -9.59
N ILE A 67 -9.98 11.31 -9.78
CA ILE A 67 -9.25 10.18 -9.19
C ILE A 67 -8.60 9.35 -10.29
N ASP A 68 -7.28 9.31 -10.24
CA ASP A 68 -6.44 8.58 -11.15
C ASP A 68 -6.14 7.16 -10.64
N ALA A 69 -6.86 6.19 -11.19
CA ALA A 69 -6.64 4.77 -10.98
C ALA A 69 -5.95 4.11 -12.18
N ALA A 70 -5.30 4.89 -13.06
CA ALA A 70 -4.85 4.43 -14.38
C ALA A 70 -3.37 3.98 -14.45
N GLY A 71 -2.81 3.42 -13.37
CA GLY A 71 -1.43 2.95 -13.30
C GLY A 71 -1.00 1.91 -14.36
N PRO A 72 0.28 1.49 -14.36
CA PRO A 72 1.27 1.68 -13.30
C PRO A 72 2.03 3.02 -13.38
N PHE A 73 2.15 3.69 -12.24
CA PHE A 73 2.64 5.06 -12.12
C PHE A 73 4.14 5.21 -12.41
N HIS A 74 4.92 4.17 -12.13
CA HIS A 74 6.35 4.13 -12.40
C HIS A 74 6.71 4.15 -13.90
N THR A 75 5.72 4.08 -14.81
CA THR A 75 5.95 4.14 -16.26
C THR A 75 5.86 5.55 -16.84
N TYR A 76 5.41 6.53 -16.05
CA TYR A 76 5.26 7.91 -16.49
C TYR A 76 6.57 8.68 -16.32
N VAL A 77 7.50 8.51 -17.26
CA VAL A 77 8.86 9.05 -17.14
C VAL A 77 9.06 10.45 -17.74
N THR A 78 8.32 10.81 -18.79
CA THR A 78 8.54 12.09 -19.49
C THR A 78 7.89 13.28 -18.78
N ASP A 79 6.63 13.11 -18.38
CA ASP A 79 5.87 14.12 -17.64
C ASP A 79 4.90 13.42 -16.67
N PRO A 80 5.39 12.93 -15.52
CA PRO A 80 4.57 12.21 -14.55
C PRO A 80 3.38 13.03 -14.06
N TYR A 81 3.54 14.35 -13.96
CA TYR A 81 2.58 15.25 -13.32
C TYR A 81 1.72 16.07 -14.30
N ARG A 82 1.70 15.70 -15.60
CA ARG A 82 0.81 16.32 -16.60
C ARG A 82 -0.66 16.34 -16.15
N LEU A 83 -1.17 15.18 -15.73
CA LEU A 83 -2.57 15.02 -15.36
C LEU A 83 -2.93 15.81 -14.08
N PRO A 84 -2.20 15.71 -12.95
CA PRO A 84 -2.50 16.52 -11.78
C PRO A 84 -2.38 18.03 -12.06
N ARG A 85 -1.40 18.50 -12.85
CA ARG A 85 -1.33 19.91 -13.25
C ARG A 85 -2.55 20.37 -14.05
N ALA A 86 -3.02 19.54 -14.98
CA ALA A 86 -4.25 19.83 -15.72
C ALA A 86 -5.49 19.87 -14.82
N ALA A 87 -5.56 19.00 -13.80
CA ALA A 87 -6.62 19.03 -12.80
C ALA A 87 -6.60 20.32 -11.98
N ILE A 88 -5.43 20.74 -11.50
CA ILE A 88 -5.25 22.02 -10.78
C ILE A 88 -5.68 23.20 -11.66
N ALA A 89 -5.21 23.25 -12.91
CA ALA A 89 -5.56 24.32 -13.85
C ALA A 89 -7.07 24.39 -14.16
N ALA A 90 -7.77 23.25 -14.10
CA ALA A 90 -9.22 23.17 -14.27
C ALA A 90 -10.00 23.37 -12.94
N GLY A 91 -9.33 23.59 -11.81
CA GLY A 91 -9.96 23.81 -10.51
C GLY A 91 -10.41 22.54 -9.79
N LEU A 92 -9.83 21.37 -10.10
CA LEU A 92 -10.21 20.08 -9.52
C LEU A 92 -9.25 19.63 -8.42
N HIS A 93 -9.80 19.00 -7.40
CA HIS A 93 -9.02 18.15 -6.51
C HIS A 93 -8.47 16.95 -7.28
N TYR A 94 -7.26 16.50 -6.95
CA TYR A 94 -6.61 15.36 -7.59
C TYR A 94 -6.23 14.30 -6.56
N PHE A 95 -6.69 13.07 -6.77
CA PHE A 95 -6.23 11.90 -6.01
C PHE A 95 -5.70 10.83 -6.95
N ASP A 96 -4.73 10.04 -6.49
CA ASP A 96 -4.31 8.84 -7.21
C ASP A 96 -4.11 7.64 -6.28
N LEU A 97 -4.01 6.45 -6.88
CA LEU A 97 -3.77 5.20 -6.18
C LEU A 97 -2.32 4.69 -6.34
N SER A 98 -1.35 5.60 -6.46
CA SER A 98 0.04 5.27 -6.76
C SER A 98 0.69 4.40 -5.68
N ASP A 99 1.38 3.36 -6.14
CA ASP A 99 2.25 2.49 -5.34
C ASP A 99 3.73 2.82 -5.57
N ASN A 100 4.05 3.95 -6.22
CA ASN A 100 5.42 4.33 -6.54
C ASN A 100 5.93 5.45 -5.62
N ALA A 101 7.01 5.17 -4.88
CA ALA A 101 7.60 6.11 -3.91
C ALA A 101 8.01 7.46 -4.53
N ASN A 102 8.67 7.44 -5.69
CA ASN A 102 9.13 8.66 -6.36
C ASN A 102 7.96 9.52 -6.84
N PHE A 103 6.93 8.89 -7.41
CA PHE A 103 5.71 9.57 -7.83
C PHE A 103 4.98 10.19 -6.62
N CYS A 104 4.82 9.42 -5.53
CA CYS A 104 4.16 9.91 -4.32
C CYS A 104 4.90 11.09 -3.69
N THR A 105 6.24 11.03 -3.64
CA THR A 105 7.05 12.09 -3.04
C THR A 105 7.07 13.34 -3.93
N GLY A 106 7.22 13.16 -5.24
CA GLY A 106 7.37 14.29 -6.15
C GLY A 106 6.09 15.07 -6.41
N ILE A 107 4.90 14.55 -6.07
CA ILE A 107 3.64 15.32 -6.17
C ILE A 107 3.68 16.63 -5.37
N ALA A 108 4.49 16.68 -4.29
CA ALA A 108 4.66 17.85 -3.44
C ALA A 108 5.22 19.06 -4.21
N MET A 109 5.81 18.87 -5.39
CA MET A 109 6.23 19.99 -6.25
C MET A 109 5.06 20.86 -6.71
N LEU A 110 3.83 20.34 -6.65
CA LEU A 110 2.61 21.05 -7.02
C LEU A 110 1.96 21.78 -5.83
N ASP A 111 2.58 21.76 -4.64
CA ASP A 111 1.96 22.26 -3.40
C ASP A 111 1.64 23.75 -3.47
N ALA A 112 2.56 24.55 -4.01
CA ALA A 112 2.34 25.99 -4.17
C ALA A 112 1.15 26.29 -5.09
N GLU A 113 1.03 25.59 -6.22
CA GLU A 113 -0.07 25.74 -7.17
C GLU A 113 -1.40 25.27 -6.58
N ALA A 114 -1.40 24.10 -5.93
CA ALA A 114 -2.60 23.54 -5.30
C ALA A 114 -3.08 24.40 -4.13
N SER A 115 -2.16 24.89 -3.30
CA SER A 115 -2.48 25.77 -2.17
C SER A 115 -3.05 27.10 -2.62
N ALA A 116 -2.46 27.72 -3.65
CA ALA A 116 -2.97 28.97 -4.22
C ALA A 116 -4.39 28.81 -4.81
N ALA A 117 -4.69 27.64 -5.36
CA ALA A 117 -6.02 27.32 -5.91
C ALA A 117 -7.02 26.80 -4.85
N GLY A 118 -6.59 26.58 -3.59
CA GLY A 118 -7.44 26.00 -2.55
C GLY A 118 -7.80 24.53 -2.79
N LEU A 119 -6.92 23.78 -3.47
CA LEU A 119 -7.18 22.41 -3.91
C LEU A 119 -6.41 21.36 -3.08
N CYS A 120 -7.06 20.22 -2.87
CA CYS A 120 -6.50 19.00 -2.33
C CYS A 120 -5.85 18.14 -3.44
N VAL A 121 -4.55 17.91 -3.38
CA VAL A 121 -3.79 17.12 -4.36
C VAL A 121 -2.98 16.04 -3.65
N ILE A 122 -3.49 14.81 -3.63
CA ILE A 122 -2.92 13.73 -2.80
C ILE A 122 -2.52 12.52 -3.63
N SER A 123 -1.25 12.11 -3.50
CA SER A 123 -0.73 10.92 -4.17
C SER A 123 -0.59 9.70 -3.26
N GLY A 124 -0.94 8.52 -3.78
CA GLY A 124 -0.90 7.27 -3.03
C GLY A 124 -2.05 7.09 -2.04
N LEU A 125 -3.24 7.59 -2.38
CA LEU A 125 -4.46 7.50 -1.57
C LEU A 125 -5.08 6.09 -1.63
N SER A 126 -4.27 5.09 -1.25
CA SER A 126 -4.52 3.65 -1.38
C SER A 126 -4.17 2.90 -0.08
N SER A 127 -4.08 1.58 -0.12
CA SER A 127 -3.63 0.77 1.03
C SER A 127 -2.24 1.18 1.54
N ILE A 128 -1.40 1.67 0.63
CA ILE A 128 -0.08 2.23 0.89
C ILE A 128 0.08 3.52 0.05
N PRO A 129 0.60 4.62 0.62
CA PRO A 129 0.90 4.85 2.04
C PRO A 129 -0.30 5.26 2.91
N ALA A 130 -1.50 5.46 2.36
CA ALA A 130 -2.60 6.08 3.13
C ALA A 130 -3.10 5.21 4.29
N LEU A 131 -3.62 4.00 4.03
CA LEU A 131 -4.14 3.15 5.09
C LEU A 131 -3.05 2.69 6.06
N SER A 132 -1.85 2.37 5.55
CA SER A 132 -0.71 1.97 6.37
C SER A 132 -0.25 3.09 7.30
N SER A 133 -0.15 4.34 6.83
CA SER A 133 0.26 5.48 7.66
C SER A 133 -0.78 5.79 8.74
N ALA A 134 -2.07 5.73 8.39
CA ALA A 134 -3.17 5.88 9.35
C ALA A 134 -3.10 4.82 10.46
N ALA A 135 -2.82 3.56 10.10
CA ALA A 135 -2.62 2.48 11.06
C ALA A 135 -1.38 2.69 11.93
N VAL A 136 -0.25 3.11 11.35
CA VAL A 136 0.96 3.43 12.13
C VAL A 136 0.67 4.52 13.15
N ARG A 137 0.06 5.65 12.73
CA ARG A 137 -0.29 6.74 13.66
C ARG A 137 -1.20 6.26 14.78
N ALA A 138 -2.24 5.50 14.47
CA ALA A 138 -3.17 5.00 15.48
C ALA A 138 -2.47 4.11 16.52
N LEU A 139 -1.48 3.31 16.10
CA LEU A 139 -0.73 2.44 17.01
C LEU A 139 0.34 3.20 17.82
N THR A 140 0.91 4.26 17.27
CA THR A 140 1.98 5.03 17.92
C THR A 140 1.48 6.17 18.81
N GLY A 141 0.31 6.74 18.51
CA GLY A 141 -0.17 7.95 19.15
C GLY A 141 0.85 9.09 18.96
N THR A 142 1.35 9.63 20.07
CA THR A 142 2.39 10.68 20.08
C THR A 142 3.81 10.13 20.17
N SER A 143 3.97 8.81 20.34
CA SER A 143 5.29 8.21 20.54
C SER A 143 6.01 7.93 19.23
N ARG A 144 7.35 7.95 19.27
CA ARG A 144 8.19 7.56 18.14
C ARG A 144 8.26 6.02 18.03
N PRO A 145 7.85 5.39 16.91
CA PRO A 145 8.08 3.98 16.69
C PRO A 145 9.57 3.71 16.42
N ARG A 146 10.11 2.61 16.97
CA ARG A 146 11.46 2.13 16.62
C ARG A 146 11.44 1.28 15.36
N VAL A 147 10.42 0.42 15.24
CA VAL A 147 10.24 -0.45 14.08
C VAL A 147 8.82 -0.26 13.56
N ILE A 148 8.69 -0.17 12.25
CA ILE A 148 7.43 -0.33 11.52
C ILE A 148 7.60 -1.55 10.61
N ASP A 149 6.70 -2.53 10.71
CA ASP A 149 6.66 -3.70 9.83
C ASP A 149 5.24 -3.88 9.34
N SER A 150 5.07 -3.77 8.04
CA SER A 150 3.76 -3.85 7.39
C SER A 150 3.74 -4.90 6.28
N ALA A 151 2.56 -5.42 5.99
CA ALA A 151 2.38 -6.37 4.90
C ALA A 151 0.98 -6.34 4.30
N ILE A 152 0.89 -6.59 2.98
CA ILE A 152 -0.35 -6.85 2.25
C ILE A 152 -0.33 -8.28 1.73
N LEU A 153 -1.35 -9.06 2.09
CA LEU A 153 -1.36 -10.52 1.98
C LEU A 153 -2.67 -10.96 1.30
N PRO A 154 -2.81 -10.77 -0.03
CA PRO A 154 -4.06 -11.03 -0.74
C PRO A 154 -4.38 -12.53 -0.86
N GLY A 155 -5.68 -12.84 -0.91
CA GLY A 155 -6.18 -14.15 -1.29
C GLY A 155 -6.06 -14.39 -2.80
N ASN A 156 -5.91 -15.64 -3.22
CA ASN A 156 -5.63 -16.00 -4.60
C ASN A 156 -6.79 -15.70 -5.56
N ARG A 157 -8.03 -15.79 -5.08
CA ARG A 157 -9.23 -15.47 -5.88
C ARG A 157 -9.40 -13.97 -6.13
N SER A 158 -8.60 -13.12 -5.49
CA SER A 158 -8.62 -11.68 -5.74
C SER A 158 -8.08 -11.38 -7.16
N PRO A 159 -8.82 -10.66 -8.02
CA PRO A 159 -8.35 -10.27 -9.34
C PRO A 159 -7.05 -9.46 -9.26
N ARG A 160 -6.14 -9.73 -10.20
CA ARG A 160 -4.84 -9.06 -10.30
C ARG A 160 -4.83 -8.14 -11.50
N GLY A 161 -4.72 -6.85 -11.24
CA GLY A 161 -4.55 -5.85 -12.30
C GLY A 161 -3.22 -6.04 -13.03
N LEU A 162 -3.21 -5.78 -14.34
CA LEU A 162 -1.97 -5.77 -15.12
C LEU A 162 -0.97 -4.74 -14.59
N SER A 163 -1.44 -3.61 -14.05
CA SER A 163 -0.62 -2.60 -13.40
C SER A 163 0.15 -3.16 -12.21
N VAL A 164 -0.54 -3.81 -11.26
CA VAL A 164 0.08 -4.44 -10.08
C VAL A 164 1.06 -5.54 -10.48
N MET A 165 0.70 -6.40 -11.44
CA MET A 165 1.63 -7.43 -11.93
C MET A 165 2.87 -6.82 -12.59
N THR A 166 2.72 -5.74 -13.36
CA THR A 166 3.85 -5.02 -13.96
C THR A 166 4.75 -4.42 -12.88
N SER A 167 4.15 -3.78 -11.86
CA SER A 167 4.84 -3.21 -10.72
C SER A 167 5.66 -4.26 -9.99
N ILE A 168 5.05 -5.39 -9.58
CA ILE A 168 5.74 -6.49 -8.89
C ILE A 168 6.85 -7.08 -9.76
N LEU A 169 6.55 -7.48 -11.01
CA LEU A 169 7.52 -8.12 -11.88
C LEU A 169 8.71 -7.20 -12.17
N SER A 170 8.50 -5.88 -12.32
CA SER A 170 9.57 -4.93 -12.64
C SER A 170 10.72 -4.97 -11.61
N GLN A 171 10.37 -5.12 -10.33
CA GLN A 171 11.30 -5.06 -9.20
C GLN A 171 11.78 -6.42 -8.68
N VAL A 172 11.08 -7.52 -8.97
CA VAL A 172 11.49 -8.88 -8.56
C VAL A 172 12.93 -9.16 -9.02
N GLY A 173 13.84 -9.52 -8.11
CA GLY A 173 15.24 -9.77 -8.45
C GLY A 173 16.07 -8.53 -8.77
N ARG A 174 15.58 -7.31 -8.50
CA ARG A 174 16.35 -6.06 -8.56
C ARG A 174 16.80 -5.59 -7.17
N PRO A 175 17.93 -4.89 -7.04
CA PRO A 175 18.34 -4.32 -5.75
C PRO A 175 17.29 -3.33 -5.26
N MET A 176 17.09 -3.28 -3.94
CA MET A 176 16.28 -2.25 -3.30
C MET A 176 17.04 -1.62 -2.13
N GLN A 177 16.58 -0.43 -1.72
CA GLN A 177 17.07 0.21 -0.52
C GLN A 177 16.10 -0.05 0.64
N VAL A 178 16.64 -0.29 1.83
CA VAL A 178 15.84 -0.51 3.03
C VAL A 178 16.35 0.39 4.15
N TRP A 179 15.43 0.98 4.88
CA TRP A 179 15.77 1.76 6.07
C TRP A 179 15.83 0.83 7.28
N ARG A 180 17.04 0.60 7.82
CA ARG A 180 17.26 -0.36 8.91
C ARG A 180 18.31 0.16 9.88
N GLY A 181 17.93 0.25 11.16
CA GLY A 181 18.80 0.75 12.22
C GLY A 181 19.28 2.20 12.01
N GLY A 182 18.41 3.08 11.51
CA GLY A 182 18.69 4.51 11.32
C GLY A 182 19.52 4.85 10.09
N ALA A 183 19.72 3.92 9.16
CA ALA A 183 20.49 4.14 7.95
C ALA A 183 19.84 3.47 6.73
N TRP A 184 20.06 4.07 5.56
CA TRP A 184 19.78 3.45 4.28
C TRP A 184 20.80 2.34 4.03
N ILE A 185 20.32 1.10 3.98
CA ILE A 185 21.12 -0.05 3.62
C ILE A 185 20.68 -0.49 2.23
N ARG A 186 21.62 -0.53 1.29
CA ARG A 186 21.43 -1.28 0.05
C ARG A 186 21.50 -2.76 0.41
N THR A 187 20.34 -3.35 0.66
CA THR A 187 20.27 -4.75 1.06
C THR A 187 20.67 -5.65 -0.13
N THR A 188 21.30 -6.78 0.18
CA THR A 188 21.41 -7.92 -0.75
C THR A 188 20.06 -8.62 -0.94
N GLY A 189 19.02 -8.20 -0.23
CA GLY A 189 17.63 -8.56 -0.39
C GLY A 189 17.04 -7.91 -1.63
N TRP A 190 17.20 -8.58 -2.77
CA TRP A 190 16.57 -8.22 -4.03
C TRP A 190 15.03 -8.24 -3.90
N GLY A 191 14.30 -7.57 -4.80
CA GLY A 191 12.85 -7.68 -4.89
C GLY A 191 12.38 -9.12 -4.77
N TRP A 192 11.39 -9.35 -3.93
CA TRP A 192 10.88 -10.68 -3.58
C TRP A 192 11.89 -11.55 -2.81
N SER A 193 12.35 -11.07 -1.66
CA SER A 193 13.28 -11.79 -0.75
C SER A 193 12.85 -11.65 0.72
N GLU A 194 13.72 -12.04 1.67
CA GLU A 194 13.51 -11.91 3.14
C GLU A 194 12.09 -12.27 3.62
N ARG A 195 11.68 -13.53 3.39
CA ARG A 195 10.33 -14.01 3.72
C ARG A 195 10.02 -13.94 5.22
N LYS A 196 8.77 -13.62 5.56
CA LYS A 196 8.26 -13.65 6.94
C LYS A 196 6.81 -14.12 6.98
N ASN A 197 6.44 -14.85 8.02
CA ASN A 197 5.05 -15.22 8.28
C ASN A 197 4.35 -14.13 9.09
N TYR A 198 3.11 -13.84 8.72
CA TYR A 198 2.21 -12.90 9.36
C TYR A 198 0.95 -13.64 9.80
N VAL A 199 0.49 -13.33 11.01
CA VAL A 199 -0.77 -13.82 11.56
C VAL A 199 -1.82 -12.73 11.30
N LEU A 200 -2.92 -13.12 10.67
CA LEU A 200 -4.11 -12.31 10.43
C LEU A 200 -5.23 -12.73 11.38
N PRO A 201 -6.32 -11.93 11.49
CA PRO A 201 -7.48 -12.30 12.29
C PRO A 201 -7.97 -13.73 12.02
N GLY A 202 -8.46 -14.39 13.08
CA GLY A 202 -8.87 -15.80 13.02
C GLY A 202 -7.71 -16.80 12.93
N GLY A 203 -6.46 -16.36 13.20
CA GLY A 203 -5.28 -17.22 13.20
C GLY A 203 -4.76 -17.59 11.81
N LEU A 204 -5.22 -16.90 10.77
CA LEU A 204 -4.81 -17.17 9.39
C LEU A 204 -3.34 -16.76 9.20
N ILE A 205 -2.49 -17.72 8.83
CA ILE A 205 -1.07 -17.45 8.57
C ILE A 205 -0.83 -17.26 7.07
N ARG A 206 -0.10 -16.19 6.73
CA ARG A 206 0.32 -15.86 5.36
C ARG A 206 1.79 -15.47 5.33
N GLN A 207 2.47 -15.83 4.25
CA GLN A 207 3.87 -15.48 4.05
C GLN A 207 3.98 -14.24 3.15
N GLY A 208 4.70 -13.23 3.64
CA GLY A 208 5.08 -12.05 2.87
C GLY A 208 6.55 -12.11 2.43
N TRP A 209 6.83 -11.46 1.31
CA TRP A 209 8.15 -11.29 0.72
C TRP A 209 8.42 -9.81 0.49
N GLN A 210 9.66 -9.39 0.72
CA GLN A 210 10.03 -8.00 0.68
C GLN A 210 9.91 -7.42 -0.72
N ILE A 211 9.34 -6.21 -0.81
CA ILE A 211 9.08 -5.51 -2.05
C ILE A 211 9.11 -4.00 -1.82
N ASP A 212 9.49 -3.22 -2.83
CA ASP A 212 9.56 -1.77 -2.77
C ASP A 212 8.17 -1.14 -2.88
N VAL A 213 7.90 -0.18 -2.00
CA VAL A 213 6.63 0.54 -1.84
C VAL A 213 6.88 1.94 -1.26
N PRO A 214 5.93 2.89 -1.34
CA PRO A 214 6.11 4.24 -0.83
C PRO A 214 6.44 4.29 0.67
N ASP A 215 5.85 3.42 1.48
CA ASP A 215 6.07 3.35 2.93
C ASP A 215 7.57 3.24 3.28
N LEU A 216 8.34 2.45 2.53
CA LEU A 216 9.77 2.26 2.79
C LEU A 216 10.55 3.56 2.66
N ALA A 217 10.14 4.42 1.72
CA ALA A 217 10.76 5.73 1.45
C ALA A 217 10.23 6.83 2.38
N LEU A 218 8.93 6.83 2.65
CA LEU A 218 8.23 7.94 3.30
C LEU A 218 8.25 7.85 4.83
N PHE A 219 8.05 6.66 5.39
CA PHE A 219 7.88 6.49 6.84
C PHE A 219 9.14 6.76 7.68
N PRO A 220 10.38 6.50 7.21
CA PRO A 220 11.57 6.82 8.00
C PRO A 220 11.62 8.27 8.45
N ALA A 221 11.44 9.20 7.52
CA ALA A 221 11.46 10.64 7.81
C ALA A 221 10.18 11.07 8.54
N HIS A 222 9.01 10.60 8.08
CA HIS A 222 7.71 11.03 8.59
C HIS A 222 7.45 10.62 10.05
N PHE A 223 7.72 9.36 10.40
CA PHE A 223 7.53 8.85 11.77
C PHE A 223 8.82 8.85 12.61
N GLY A 224 9.95 9.22 12.01
CA GLY A 224 11.26 9.11 12.63
C GLY A 224 11.66 7.68 12.97
N ALA A 225 11.11 6.65 12.31
CA ALA A 225 11.35 5.26 12.69
C ALA A 225 12.81 4.84 12.49
N ASP A 226 13.36 3.95 13.33
CA ASP A 226 14.72 3.42 13.12
C ASP A 226 14.75 2.35 12.03
N THR A 227 13.64 1.64 11.83
CA THR A 227 13.52 0.57 10.83
C THR A 227 12.12 0.55 10.23
N VAL A 228 12.04 0.46 8.91
CA VAL A 228 10.79 0.32 8.17
C VAL A 228 10.88 -0.86 7.23
N LEU A 229 9.92 -1.77 7.31
CA LEU A 229 9.84 -2.98 6.51
C LEU A 229 8.45 -3.10 5.90
N PHE A 230 8.41 -3.59 4.68
CA PHE A 230 7.18 -3.92 3.97
C PHE A 230 7.32 -5.26 3.25
N ARG A 231 6.26 -6.05 3.25
CA ARG A 231 6.19 -7.32 2.51
C ARG A 231 4.87 -7.51 1.79
N ALA A 232 4.92 -8.04 0.58
CA ALA A 232 3.74 -8.49 -0.16
C ALA A 232 3.65 -10.02 -0.18
N GLY A 233 2.45 -10.57 -0.09
CA GLY A 233 2.20 -12.01 -0.11
C GLY A 233 1.57 -12.50 -1.42
N LEU A 234 1.74 -13.79 -1.68
CA LEU A 234 0.87 -14.57 -2.58
C LEU A 234 0.45 -15.84 -1.84
N GLU A 235 -0.84 -16.13 -1.84
CA GLU A 235 -1.39 -17.27 -1.08
C GLU A 235 -0.84 -18.62 -1.55
N LEU A 236 -0.70 -18.83 -2.87
CA LEU A 236 -0.27 -20.12 -3.41
C LEU A 236 1.25 -20.28 -3.36
N GLY A 237 1.69 -21.46 -2.90
CA GLY A 237 3.10 -21.85 -2.82
C GLY A 237 3.82 -21.74 -4.16
N VAL A 238 3.22 -22.31 -5.20
CA VAL A 238 3.76 -22.28 -6.55
C VAL A 238 4.00 -20.86 -7.06
N MET A 239 3.11 -19.91 -6.74
CA MET A 239 3.27 -18.52 -7.18
C MET A 239 4.36 -17.79 -6.40
N ARG A 240 4.35 -17.88 -5.06
CA ARG A 240 5.35 -17.18 -4.23
C ARG A 240 6.77 -17.71 -4.44
N TYR A 241 6.93 -19.03 -4.56
CA TYR A 241 8.23 -19.65 -4.80
C TYR A 241 8.64 -19.60 -6.26
N GLY A 242 7.68 -19.62 -7.20
CA GLY A 242 7.95 -19.34 -8.61
C GLY A 242 8.49 -17.92 -8.82
N LEU A 243 7.94 -16.91 -8.14
CA LEU A 243 8.52 -15.56 -8.15
C LEU A 243 9.88 -15.49 -7.46
N ALA A 244 10.13 -16.28 -6.40
CA ALA A 244 11.45 -16.36 -5.80
C ALA A 244 12.48 -17.01 -6.74
N ALA A 245 12.11 -18.04 -7.51
CA ALA A 245 12.94 -18.61 -8.55
C ALA A 245 13.19 -17.61 -9.68
N PHE A 246 12.16 -16.90 -10.14
CA PHE A 246 12.29 -15.83 -11.12
C PHE A 246 13.20 -14.69 -10.62
N SER A 247 13.09 -14.33 -9.33
CA SER A 247 13.98 -13.39 -8.65
C SER A 247 15.44 -13.84 -8.75
N LEU A 248 15.71 -15.13 -8.52
CA LEU A 248 17.06 -15.70 -8.65
C LEU A 248 17.58 -15.67 -10.08
N VAL A 249 16.75 -16.05 -11.07
CA VAL A 249 17.14 -16.00 -12.49
C VAL A 249 17.45 -14.58 -12.93
N ARG A 250 16.63 -13.60 -12.54
CA ARG A 250 16.82 -12.19 -12.88
C ARG A 250 18.08 -11.54 -12.30
N ARG A 251 18.74 -12.19 -11.34
CA ARG A 251 20.05 -11.75 -10.82
C ARG A 251 21.16 -11.95 -11.85
N TRP A 252 21.05 -13.00 -12.65
CA TRP A 252 22.08 -13.39 -13.62
C TRP A 252 21.70 -13.00 -15.04
N VAL A 253 20.39 -13.01 -15.35
CA VAL A 253 19.88 -12.71 -16.68
C VAL A 253 18.97 -11.47 -16.60
N PRO A 254 19.31 -10.34 -17.25
CA PRO A 254 18.50 -9.14 -17.21
C PRO A 254 17.25 -9.28 -18.10
N ILE A 255 16.27 -10.05 -17.62
CA ILE A 255 14.99 -10.23 -18.32
C ILE A 255 14.19 -8.91 -18.25
N PRO A 256 13.89 -8.28 -19.40
CA PRO A 256 13.08 -7.06 -19.42
C PRO A 256 11.63 -7.39 -19.09
N VAL A 257 10.97 -6.58 -18.28
CA VAL A 257 9.54 -6.76 -17.98
C VAL A 257 8.73 -5.99 -19.01
N ASN A 258 8.48 -6.64 -20.14
CA ASN A 258 7.69 -6.10 -21.24
C ASN A 258 6.25 -6.65 -21.23
N ARG A 259 5.38 -6.08 -22.06
CA ARG A 259 3.97 -6.50 -22.15
C ARG A 259 3.77 -8.01 -22.41
N PRO A 260 4.51 -8.66 -23.34
CA PRO A 260 4.43 -10.11 -23.52
C PRO A 260 4.67 -10.91 -22.24
N ILE A 261 5.75 -10.61 -21.51
CA ILE A 261 6.11 -11.32 -20.27
C ILE A 261 5.02 -11.14 -19.21
N VAL A 262 4.55 -9.91 -18.99
CA VAL A 262 3.47 -9.65 -18.03
C VAL A 262 2.19 -10.41 -18.41
N ARG A 263 1.85 -10.50 -19.70
CA ARG A 263 0.69 -11.27 -20.17
C ARG A 263 0.87 -12.77 -19.93
N THR A 264 2.05 -13.34 -20.17
CA THR A 264 2.32 -14.75 -19.88
C THR A 264 2.16 -15.06 -18.39
N PHE A 265 2.76 -14.22 -17.53
CA PHE A 265 2.58 -14.35 -16.07
C PHE A 265 1.12 -14.20 -15.65
N LYS A 266 0.37 -13.28 -16.28
CA LYS A 266 -1.06 -13.11 -16.03
C LYS A 266 -1.84 -14.38 -16.39
N LEU A 267 -1.62 -14.94 -17.57
CA LEU A 267 -2.30 -16.17 -18.01
C LEU A 267 -2.01 -17.32 -17.05
N ALA A 268 -0.75 -17.51 -16.66
CA ALA A 268 -0.38 -18.52 -15.66
C ALA A 268 -1.05 -18.26 -14.29
N ALA A 269 -1.12 -17.01 -13.84
CA ALA A 269 -1.79 -16.64 -12.59
C ALA A 269 -3.32 -16.81 -12.66
N ASP A 270 -3.94 -16.55 -13.82
CA ASP A 270 -5.37 -16.73 -14.06
C ASP A 270 -5.75 -18.22 -14.06
N LEU A 271 -4.92 -19.08 -14.65
CA LEU A 271 -5.10 -20.55 -14.58
C LEU A 271 -5.07 -21.07 -13.14
N LEU A 272 -4.31 -20.40 -12.28
CA LEU A 272 -4.22 -20.72 -10.86
C LEU A 272 -5.32 -20.05 -10.01
N ALA A 273 -6.14 -19.15 -10.56
CA ALA A 273 -7.13 -18.38 -9.81
C ALA A 273 -8.17 -19.23 -9.03
N PRO A 274 -8.66 -20.38 -9.55
CA PRO A 274 -9.61 -21.21 -8.82
C PRO A 274 -9.05 -21.81 -7.52
N PHE A 275 -7.72 -21.99 -7.44
CA PHE A 275 -7.04 -22.57 -6.29
C PHE A 275 -6.80 -21.52 -5.21
N GLY A 276 -6.97 -21.87 -3.93
CA GLY A 276 -6.87 -20.91 -2.83
C GLY A 276 -8.19 -20.23 -2.50
N SER A 277 -8.13 -19.11 -1.78
CA SER A 277 -9.28 -18.48 -1.13
C SER A 277 -9.53 -17.05 -1.61
N GLY A 278 -10.70 -16.53 -1.26
CA GLY A 278 -10.99 -15.08 -1.34
C GLY A 278 -10.49 -14.28 -0.15
N ARG A 279 -9.79 -14.93 0.80
CA ARG A 279 -9.37 -14.34 2.07
C ARG A 279 -8.02 -13.66 1.93
N GLY A 280 -8.03 -12.33 2.01
CA GLY A 280 -6.84 -11.50 2.04
C GLY A 280 -6.68 -10.80 3.39
N GLY A 281 -5.58 -10.08 3.56
CA GLY A 281 -5.42 -9.24 4.73
C GLY A 281 -4.28 -8.26 4.64
N MET A 282 -4.19 -7.42 5.66
CA MET A 282 -3.11 -6.47 5.87
C MET A 282 -2.69 -6.54 7.33
N SER A 283 -1.40 -6.40 7.61
CA SER A 283 -0.86 -6.34 8.97
C SER A 283 0.03 -5.12 9.07
N VAL A 284 -0.15 -4.32 10.10
CA VAL A 284 0.75 -3.21 10.48
C VAL A 284 1.18 -3.44 11.92
N MET A 285 2.48 -3.49 12.15
CA MET A 285 3.08 -3.65 13.47
C MET A 285 4.03 -2.50 13.74
N VAL A 286 3.94 -1.95 14.94
CA VAL A 286 4.91 -0.98 15.45
C VAL A 286 5.53 -1.46 16.75
N ILE A 287 6.78 -1.08 16.97
CA ILE A 287 7.44 -1.22 18.28
C ILE A 287 7.57 0.16 18.90
N VAL A 288 6.88 0.38 20.01
CA VAL A 288 6.89 1.64 20.77
C VAL A 288 7.22 1.32 22.21
N GLY A 289 8.25 1.97 22.78
CA GLY A 289 8.73 1.61 24.11
C GLY A 289 8.98 0.09 24.22
N TYR A 290 8.51 -0.55 25.28
CA TYR A 290 8.58 -2.01 25.45
C TYR A 290 7.30 -2.72 25.01
N GLU A 291 6.63 -2.25 23.97
CA GLU A 291 5.42 -2.88 23.44
C GLU A 291 5.56 -3.12 21.95
N ARG A 292 5.00 -4.26 21.50
CA ARG A 292 4.64 -4.49 20.11
C ARG A 292 3.15 -4.28 19.98
N ARG A 293 2.75 -3.44 19.04
CA ARG A 293 1.35 -3.13 18.79
C ARG A 293 1.03 -3.48 17.34
N TRP A 294 -0.07 -4.17 17.13
CA TRP A 294 -0.56 -4.54 15.81
C TRP A 294 -1.92 -3.92 15.55
N TRP A 295 -2.12 -3.54 14.31
CA TRP A 295 -3.43 -3.49 13.68
C TRP A 295 -3.42 -4.47 12.53
N ARG A 296 -4.38 -5.39 12.47
CA ARG A 296 -4.50 -6.35 11.38
C ARG A 296 -5.91 -6.33 10.84
N LEU A 297 -6.00 -6.54 9.54
CA LEU A 297 -7.22 -6.58 8.77
C LEU A 297 -7.29 -7.93 8.06
N LEU A 298 -8.44 -8.60 8.18
CA LEU A 298 -8.83 -9.73 7.36
C LEU A 298 -10.01 -9.27 6.51
N VAL A 299 -9.98 -9.62 5.22
CA VAL A 299 -11.07 -9.38 4.29
C VAL A 299 -11.50 -10.67 3.63
N GLU A 300 -12.80 -10.90 3.59
CA GLU A 300 -13.44 -12.12 3.11
C GLU A 300 -14.35 -11.81 1.90
N ASP A 301 -15.10 -12.82 1.44
CA ASP A 301 -16.14 -12.73 0.39
C ASP A 301 -15.73 -12.09 -0.94
N GLY A 302 -14.42 -12.00 -1.21
CA GLY A 302 -13.91 -11.38 -2.42
C GLY A 302 -13.88 -9.85 -2.36
N ASP A 303 -14.06 -9.24 -1.18
CA ASP A 303 -14.01 -7.79 -1.00
C ASP A 303 -12.58 -7.23 -0.91
N GLY A 304 -11.56 -8.09 -0.86
CA GLY A 304 -10.16 -7.67 -0.81
C GLY A 304 -9.72 -6.63 -1.86
N PRO A 305 -10.18 -6.69 -3.13
CA PRO A 305 -9.90 -5.68 -4.15
C PRO A 305 -10.51 -4.29 -3.89
N PHE A 306 -11.42 -4.15 -2.91
CA PHE A 306 -11.95 -2.85 -2.49
C PHE A 306 -11.03 -2.12 -1.51
N ILE A 307 -10.16 -2.83 -0.77
CA ILE A 307 -9.30 -2.22 0.26
C ILE A 307 -8.41 -1.09 -0.30
N PRO A 308 -7.81 -1.19 -1.51
CA PRO A 308 -7.06 -0.07 -2.09
C PRO A 308 -7.89 1.18 -2.40
N ALA A 309 -9.22 1.07 -2.49
CA ALA A 309 -10.12 2.20 -2.73
C ALA A 309 -10.63 2.86 -1.44
N VAL A 310 -10.44 2.22 -0.29
CA VAL A 310 -11.00 2.67 1.00
C VAL A 310 -10.48 4.03 1.39
N ALA A 311 -9.20 4.32 1.16
CA ALA A 311 -8.62 5.60 1.57
C ALA A 311 -9.23 6.80 0.82
N ALA A 312 -9.43 6.65 -0.49
CA ALA A 312 -10.09 7.67 -1.30
C ALA A 312 -11.56 7.86 -0.91
N ARG A 313 -12.28 6.75 -0.64
CA ARG A 313 -13.65 6.80 -0.12
C ARG A 313 -13.72 7.52 1.24
N ALA A 314 -12.82 7.17 2.16
CA ALA A 314 -12.76 7.77 3.49
C ALA A 314 -12.53 9.28 3.43
N LEU A 315 -11.60 9.73 2.58
CA LEU A 315 -11.34 11.16 2.40
C LEU A 315 -12.55 11.89 1.80
N LEU A 316 -13.22 11.29 0.80
CA LEU A 316 -14.37 11.90 0.13
C LEU A 316 -15.67 11.91 0.94
N ARG A 317 -15.71 11.22 2.08
CA ARG A 317 -16.80 11.36 3.06
C ARG A 317 -16.69 12.63 3.91
N ARG A 318 -15.55 13.34 3.87
CA ARG A 318 -15.40 14.62 4.56
C ARG A 318 -16.13 15.73 3.82
N ALA A 319 -16.71 16.66 4.58
CA ALA A 319 -17.28 17.89 4.03
C ALA A 319 -16.19 18.87 3.57
N VAL A 320 -15.03 18.85 4.21
CA VAL A 320 -13.89 19.73 3.92
C VAL A 320 -12.66 18.88 3.65
N LEU A 321 -12.01 19.15 2.52
CA LEU A 321 -10.79 18.49 2.10
C LEU A 321 -9.56 19.34 2.51
N PRO A 322 -8.41 18.72 2.83
CA PRO A 322 -7.21 19.47 3.12
C PRO A 322 -6.72 20.22 1.88
N VAL A 323 -6.05 21.34 2.07
CA VAL A 323 -5.48 22.15 0.97
C VAL A 323 -3.99 21.86 0.85
N GLY A 324 -3.50 21.83 -0.39
CA GLY A 324 -2.09 21.61 -0.72
C GLY A 324 -1.84 20.30 -1.46
N ALA A 325 -0.58 20.03 -1.76
CA ALA A 325 -0.15 18.84 -2.47
C ALA A 325 0.87 18.01 -1.68
N GLY A 326 0.65 16.69 -1.60
CA GLY A 326 1.58 15.80 -0.92
C GLY A 326 1.28 14.32 -1.03
N PRO A 327 2.19 13.45 -0.56
CA PRO A 327 1.90 12.03 -0.41
C PRO A 327 0.79 11.81 0.62
N ALA A 328 0.06 10.70 0.50
CA ALA A 328 -1.03 10.33 1.37
C ALA A 328 -0.53 9.82 2.75
N LEU A 329 0.17 10.66 3.50
CA LEU A 329 0.65 10.37 4.85
C LEU A 329 -0.31 10.96 5.86
N GLU A 330 -0.99 10.10 6.62
CA GLU A 330 -1.97 10.51 7.63
C GLU A 330 -3.10 11.42 7.08
N THR A 331 -3.35 11.38 5.78
CA THR A 331 -4.43 12.15 5.14
C THR A 331 -5.80 11.74 5.66
N ILE A 332 -5.93 10.48 6.06
CA ILE A 332 -7.09 9.91 6.74
C ILE A 332 -6.66 9.33 8.09
N THR A 333 -7.59 9.25 9.02
CA THR A 333 -7.43 8.53 10.28
C THR A 333 -7.79 7.05 10.10
N LEU A 334 -7.29 6.19 11.01
CA LEU A 334 -7.66 4.78 10.99
C LEU A 334 -9.16 4.57 11.22
N ALA A 335 -9.78 5.41 12.07
CA ALA A 335 -11.21 5.35 12.34
C ALA A 335 -12.05 5.68 11.10
N GLU A 336 -11.66 6.69 10.31
CA GLU A 336 -12.33 7.00 9.03
C GLU A 336 -12.17 5.86 8.02
N ALA A 337 -11.00 5.22 7.97
CA ALA A 337 -10.78 4.06 7.13
C ALA A 337 -11.67 2.88 7.55
N GLU A 338 -11.73 2.56 8.85
CA GLU A 338 -12.60 1.51 9.40
C GLU A 338 -14.09 1.80 9.11
N ALA A 339 -14.53 3.05 9.28
CA ALA A 339 -15.89 3.46 8.92
C ALA A 339 -16.16 3.35 7.40
N ALA A 340 -15.16 3.61 6.55
CA ALA A 340 -15.24 3.44 5.10
C ALA A 340 -15.24 1.97 4.64
N MET A 341 -15.03 1.02 5.56
CA MET A 341 -15.08 -0.43 5.32
C MET A 341 -16.34 -1.09 5.94
N ALA A 342 -17.23 -0.32 6.58
CA ALA A 342 -18.35 -0.87 7.36
C ALA A 342 -19.35 -1.71 6.54
N ASP A 343 -19.43 -1.51 5.23
CA ASP A 343 -20.28 -2.24 4.28
C ASP A 343 -19.50 -3.29 3.45
N LEU A 344 -18.29 -3.65 3.90
CA LEU A 344 -17.45 -4.71 3.32
C LEU A 344 -17.29 -5.86 4.32
N SER A 345 -17.02 -7.07 3.84
CA SER A 345 -16.71 -8.24 4.68
C SER A 345 -15.30 -8.15 5.28
N VAL A 346 -15.10 -7.19 6.19
CA VAL A 346 -13.82 -6.85 6.82
C VAL A 346 -13.89 -7.06 8.32
N THR A 347 -12.88 -7.75 8.87
CA THR A 347 -12.62 -7.85 10.31
C THR A 347 -11.30 -7.19 10.63
N THR A 348 -11.29 -6.29 11.60
CA THR A 348 -10.06 -5.65 12.11
C THR A 348 -9.79 -6.06 13.55
N GLU A 349 -8.53 -6.27 13.90
CA GLU A 349 -8.10 -6.51 15.28
C GLU A 349 -6.96 -5.56 15.67
N ARG A 350 -6.92 -5.19 16.95
CA ARG A 350 -5.78 -4.51 17.57
C ARG A 350 -5.23 -5.40 18.67
N VAL A 351 -3.92 -5.60 18.65
CA VAL A 351 -3.23 -6.46 19.63
C VAL A 351 -2.06 -5.68 20.21
N ILE A 352 -1.87 -5.76 21.52
CA ILE A 352 -0.71 -5.20 22.21
C ILE A 352 -0.04 -6.34 22.98
N GLU A 353 1.26 -6.54 22.74
CA GLU A 353 2.05 -7.52 23.47
C GLU A 353 3.26 -6.84 24.11
N PRO A 354 3.59 -7.18 25.37
CA PRO A 354 4.81 -6.70 26.01
C PRO A 354 6.03 -7.25 25.27
N LEU A 355 6.97 -6.37 24.98
CA LEU A 355 8.26 -6.71 24.39
C LEU A 355 9.34 -6.78 25.47
N VAL A 356 9.66 -8.00 25.89
CA VAL A 356 10.78 -8.25 26.81
C VAL A 356 12.09 -8.32 26.01
N PRO A 357 13.08 -7.44 26.28
CA PRO A 357 14.41 -7.53 25.66
C PRO A 357 15.06 -8.89 25.92
N ILE A 358 15.80 -9.44 24.95
CA ILE A 358 16.35 -10.80 25.03
C ILE A 358 17.23 -10.98 26.26
N PHE A 359 18.07 -10.00 26.60
CA PHE A 359 18.95 -10.06 27.77
C PHE A 359 18.16 -10.11 29.07
N ARG A 360 17.03 -9.39 29.16
CA ARG A 360 16.15 -9.47 30.32
C ARG A 360 15.44 -10.83 30.40
N ARG A 361 15.04 -11.38 29.25
CA ARG A 361 14.42 -12.72 29.19
C ARG A 361 15.40 -13.84 29.55
N VAL A 362 16.65 -13.74 29.11
CA VAL A 362 17.68 -14.77 29.32
C VAL A 362 18.30 -14.67 30.71
N LEU A 363 18.64 -13.46 31.16
CA LEU A 363 19.31 -13.26 32.46
C LEU A 363 18.32 -13.20 33.64
N GLY A 364 17.02 -13.02 33.37
CA GLY A 364 16.00 -12.97 34.41
C GLY A 364 16.29 -11.90 35.47
N PRO A 365 16.17 -12.20 36.77
CA PRO A 365 16.47 -11.26 37.85
C PRO A 365 17.90 -10.69 37.83
N ALA A 366 18.88 -11.44 37.31
CA ALA A 366 20.28 -10.99 37.22
C ALA A 366 20.46 -9.81 36.23
N PHE A 367 19.50 -9.59 35.32
CA PHE A 367 19.52 -8.38 34.50
C PHE A 367 19.43 -7.11 35.35
N ASN A 368 18.72 -7.15 36.49
CA ASN A 368 18.50 -5.99 37.34
C ASN A 368 19.75 -5.60 38.12
N THR A 369 20.73 -6.50 38.29
CA THR A 369 21.99 -6.24 38.99
C THR A 369 23.07 -5.69 38.06
N LEU A 370 22.85 -5.71 36.73
CA LEU A 370 23.79 -5.13 35.77
C LEU A 370 23.88 -3.59 35.94
N PRO A 371 25.07 -3.00 35.68
CA PRO A 371 25.24 -1.55 35.62
C PRO A 371 24.19 -0.88 34.71
N GLU A 372 23.74 0.31 35.09
CA GLU A 372 22.67 1.01 34.37
C GLU A 372 22.99 1.23 32.89
N ALA A 373 24.24 1.59 32.57
CA ALA A 373 24.70 1.74 31.20
C ALA A 373 24.50 0.46 30.37
N ILE A 374 24.76 -0.71 30.96
CA ILE A 374 24.57 -2.01 30.31
C ILE A 374 23.09 -2.34 30.19
N ARG A 375 22.29 -2.12 31.24
CA ARG A 375 20.82 -2.35 31.17
C ARG A 375 20.15 -1.49 30.09
N ARG A 376 20.55 -0.23 29.97
CA ARG A 376 20.11 0.65 28.87
C ARG A 376 20.54 0.04 27.54
N THR A 377 21.84 -0.21 27.33
CA THR A 377 22.38 -0.72 26.06
C THR A 377 21.74 -2.05 25.63
N CYS A 378 21.64 -3.03 26.53
CA CYS A 378 21.04 -4.33 26.30
C CYS A 378 19.50 -4.28 26.17
N GLY A 379 18.85 -3.27 26.77
CA GLY A 379 17.45 -2.94 26.52
C GLY A 379 17.21 -2.36 25.12
N PHE A 380 18.23 -1.71 24.54
CA PHE A 380 18.17 -0.98 23.27
C PHE A 380 18.77 -1.74 22.05
N GLN A 381 19.73 -2.66 22.19
CA GLN A 381 20.45 -3.27 21.04
C GLN A 381 19.71 -4.39 20.28
N ASN A 382 18.55 -4.87 20.73
CA ASN A 382 17.92 -6.08 20.17
C ASN A 382 17.22 -5.92 18.80
N TYR A 383 17.16 -4.74 18.22
CA TYR A 383 16.26 -4.49 17.07
C TYR A 383 16.93 -4.69 15.71
N ARG A 384 18.27 -4.79 15.66
CA ARG A 384 18.99 -5.19 14.42
C ARG A 384 18.76 -6.67 14.07
N THR A 385 18.45 -7.53 15.06
CA THR A 385 18.36 -8.99 14.87
C THR A 385 16.95 -9.54 15.09
N ALA A 386 16.06 -8.82 15.81
CA ALA A 386 14.71 -9.29 16.14
C ALA A 386 13.73 -9.37 14.95
N ILE A 387 14.15 -8.95 13.75
CA ILE A 387 13.32 -8.95 12.54
C ILE A 387 13.27 -10.35 11.86
N SER A 388 14.21 -11.26 12.18
CA SER A 388 14.32 -12.59 11.54
C SER A 388 13.78 -13.77 12.36
N LEU A 389 13.36 -13.57 13.61
CA LEU A 389 13.02 -14.71 14.47
C LEU A 389 11.52 -15.05 14.36
N ASN A 390 11.22 -16.16 13.69
CA ASN A 390 9.93 -16.84 13.80
C ASN A 390 9.68 -17.21 15.27
N PRO A 391 8.46 -17.06 15.80
CA PRO A 391 8.10 -17.68 17.07
C PRO A 391 8.13 -19.20 16.88
N GLY A 392 9.17 -19.88 17.38
CA GLY A 392 9.23 -21.34 17.41
C GLY A 392 10.53 -22.02 16.96
N GLN A 393 11.59 -21.29 16.57
CA GLN A 393 12.90 -21.93 16.40
C GLN A 393 13.75 -21.77 17.66
N PRO A 394 14.18 -22.86 18.33
CA PRO A 394 15.18 -22.78 19.39
C PRO A 394 16.50 -22.29 18.78
N PHE A 395 17.23 -21.49 19.56
CA PHE A 395 18.62 -21.17 19.26
C PHE A 395 19.40 -22.49 19.28
N GLN A 396 19.97 -22.87 18.13
CA GLN A 396 21.08 -23.83 18.06
C GLN A 396 22.31 -23.07 17.58
#